data_AF-A0A3P7PW57-F1
#
_entry.id   AF-A0A3P7PW57-F1
#
_cell.length_a   1.000
_cell.length_b   1.000
_cell.length_c   1.000
_cell.angle_alpha   90.00
_cell.angle_beta   90.00
_cell.angle_gamma   90.00
#
_symmetry.space_group_name_H-M   'P 1'
#
loop_
_entity.id
_entity.type
_entity.pdbx_description
1 polymer ?
#
loop_
_entity_poly.entity_id
_entity_poly.type
_entity_poly.pdbx_seq_one_letter_code
_entity_poly.pdbx_strand_id
1 'polypeptide(L)'
;METDKEVLLTRARQAREKYRTHAVVANLLHTRKRELWIITALGQGSENCEHISLAPSAETKSEIEEALIRRISELHNLFVSGNQ
;
A
#
# COMPACT_ATOMS: atom_id res chain seq x y z
N MET A 1 -2.38 10.12 -3.49
CA MET A 1 -1.09 10.50 -4.14
C MET A 1 -0.72 11.87 -3.61
N GLU A 2 0.53 12.05 -3.17
CA GLU A 2 1.02 13.32 -2.61
C GLU A 2 2.46 13.59 -3.09
N THR A 3 3.03 14.75 -2.79
CA THR A 3 4.44 15.10 -3.12
C THR A 3 5.37 15.05 -1.91
N ASP A 4 4.81 15.06 -0.70
CA ASP A 4 5.53 15.02 0.58
C ASP A 4 5.20 13.73 1.34
N LYS A 5 6.19 13.12 2.00
CA LYS A 5 6.07 11.81 2.66
C LYS A 5 5.26 11.87 3.96
N GLU A 6 5.41 12.92 4.75
CA GLU A 6 4.67 13.07 6.01
C GLU A 6 3.19 13.31 5.72
N VAL A 7 2.90 14.15 4.73
CA VAL A 7 1.54 14.40 4.25
C VAL A 7 0.94 13.13 3.64
N LEU A 8 1.73 12.36 2.87
CA LEU A 8 1.29 11.12 2.25
C LEU A 8 0.76 10.12 3.27
N LEU A 9 1.56 9.79 4.28
CA LEU A 9 1.18 8.81 5.30
C LEU A 9 0.00 9.32 6.13
N THR A 10 0.03 10.59 6.54
CA THR A 10 -1.06 11.20 7.31
C THR A 10 -2.38 11.13 6.57
N ARG A 11 -2.42 11.53 5.30
CA ARG A 11 -3.65 11.49 4.49
C ARG A 11 -4.11 10.08 4.19
N ALA A 12 -3.18 9.15 3.99
CA ALA A 12 -3.54 7.76 3.73
C ALA A 12 -4.17 7.10 4.96
N ARG A 13 -3.68 7.39 6.17
CA ARG A 13 -4.33 6.98 7.43
C ARG A 13 -5.73 7.58 7.59
N GLN A 14 -5.84 8.89 7.38
CA GLN A 14 -7.13 9.59 7.44
C GLN A 14 -8.13 9.02 6.42
N ALA A 15 -7.70 8.70 5.20
CA ALA A 15 -8.55 8.10 4.19
C ALA A 15 -9.06 6.73 4.64
N ARG A 16 -8.19 5.87 5.20
CA ARG A 16 -8.60 4.56 5.70
C ARG A 16 -9.66 4.69 6.80
N GLU A 17 -9.46 5.58 7.77
CA GLU A 17 -10.41 5.81 8.87
C GLU A 17 -11.73 6.42 8.40
N LYS A 18 -11.65 7.43 7.54
CA LYS A 18 -12.80 8.16 7.01
C LYS A 18 -13.70 7.26 6.15
N TYR A 19 -13.10 6.42 5.32
CA TYR A 19 -13.83 5.58 4.36
C TYR A 19 -13.99 4.13 4.80
N ARG A 20 -13.41 3.76 5.96
CA ARG A 20 -13.41 2.39 6.50
C ARG A 20 -12.98 1.34 5.46
N THR A 21 -11.96 1.66 4.68
CA THR A 21 -11.43 0.77 3.64
C THR A 21 -10.48 -0.27 4.25
N HIS A 22 -10.41 -1.44 3.62
CA HIS A 22 -9.51 -2.53 4.04
C HIS A 22 -8.03 -2.18 3.82
N ALA A 23 -7.73 -1.45 2.75
CA ALA A 23 -6.39 -1.03 2.39
C ALA A 23 -6.41 0.37 1.74
N VAL A 24 -5.31 1.10 1.89
CA VAL A 24 -5.01 2.34 1.15
C VAL A 24 -3.63 2.19 0.52
N VAL A 25 -3.56 2.39 -0.79
CA VAL A 25 -2.29 2.46 -1.53
C VAL A 25 -1.90 3.91 -1.69
N ALA A 26 -0.71 4.25 -1.21
CA ALA A 26 -0.19 5.60 -1.16
C ALA A 26 1.16 5.66 -1.88
N ASN A 27 1.38 6.70 -2.67
CA ASN A 27 2.61 6.89 -3.43
C ASN A 27 2.98 8.37 -3.48
N LEU A 28 4.29 8.64 -3.52
CA LEU A 28 4.80 9.96 -3.86
C LEU A 28 4.71 10.16 -5.37
N LEU A 29 4.38 11.38 -5.82
CA LEU A 29 4.24 11.68 -7.25
C LEU A 29 5.52 11.38 -8.03
N HIS A 30 6.68 11.77 -7.48
CA HIS A 30 7.98 11.67 -8.14
C HIS A 30 8.54 10.24 -8.16
N THR A 31 8.14 9.38 -7.22
CA THR A 31 8.57 7.98 -7.15
C THR A 31 7.43 6.99 -7.38
N ARG A 32 6.29 7.43 -7.94
CA ARG A 32 5.06 6.61 -8.09
C ARG A 32 5.22 5.28 -8.83
N LYS A 33 6.23 5.17 -9.71
CA LYS A 33 6.54 3.95 -10.47
C LYS A 33 7.59 3.06 -9.80
N ARG A 34 8.12 3.48 -8.65
CA ARG A 34 9.28 2.86 -8.00
C ARG A 34 9.00 2.50 -6.56
N GLU A 35 8.20 3.27 -5.86
CA GLU A 35 7.83 2.94 -4.49
C GLU A 35 6.39 3.33 -4.17
N LEU A 36 5.83 2.60 -3.22
CA LEU A 36 4.51 2.84 -2.66
C LEU A 36 4.42 2.29 -1.23
N TRP A 37 3.40 2.76 -0.53
CA TRP A 37 3.05 2.33 0.82
C TRP A 37 1.64 1.73 0.79
N ILE A 38 1.46 0.59 1.44
CA ILE A 38 0.16 -0.05 1.61
C ILE A 38 -0.17 0.01 3.10
N ILE A 39 -1.26 0.72 3.42
CA ILE A 39 -1.73 0.87 4.80
C ILE A 39 -2.97 0.01 4.97
N THR A 40 -2.93 -0.93 5.91
CA THR A 40 -4.01 -1.90 6.16
C THR A 40 -4.46 -1.88 7.61
N ALA A 41 -5.70 -2.32 7.85
CA ALA A 41 -6.19 -2.67 9.18
C ALA A 41 -6.09 -4.19 9.35
N LEU A 42 -5.11 -4.66 10.11
CA LEU A 42 -5.19 -6.01 10.67
C LEU A 42 -6.02 -5.88 11.96
N GLY A 43 -6.95 -6.79 12.21
CA GLY A 43 -7.97 -6.65 13.26
C GLY A 43 -7.48 -6.14 14.64
N GLN A 44 -8.43 -5.64 15.44
CA GLN A 44 -8.20 -5.04 16.77
C GLN A 44 -7.25 -3.82 16.78
N GLY A 45 -7.43 -2.90 15.83
CA GLY A 45 -6.87 -1.53 15.93
C GLY A 45 -5.39 -1.40 15.60
N SER A 46 -4.71 -2.47 15.20
CA SER A 46 -3.32 -2.41 14.74
C SER A 46 -3.27 -1.96 13.27
N GLU A 47 -2.63 -0.80 13.03
CA GLU A 47 -2.27 -0.36 11.68
C GLU A 47 -1.03 -1.10 11.22
N ASN A 48 -1.07 -1.65 10.01
CA ASN A 48 0.12 -2.12 9.33
C ASN A 48 0.43 -1.20 8.14
N CYS A 49 1.69 -0.78 8.02
CA CYS A 49 2.18 0.08 6.94
C CYS A 49 3.36 -0.61 6.26
N GLU A 50 3.13 -1.09 5.05
CA GLU A 50 4.11 -1.83 4.27
C GLU A 50 4.68 -0.93 3.18
N HIS A 51 6.01 -0.86 3.07
CA HIS A 51 6.70 -0.13 2.01
C HIS A 51 7.20 -1.11 0.95
N ILE A 52 6.81 -0.88 -0.31
CA ILE A 52 7.30 -1.64 -1.46
C ILE A 52 8.14 -0.68 -2.30
N SER A 53 9.38 -1.06 -2.59
CA SER A 53 10.28 -0.30 -3.45
C SER A 53 10.99 -1.21 -4.44
N LEU A 54 11.07 -0.78 -5.71
CA LEU A 54 11.89 -1.40 -6.73
C LEU A 54 13.31 -0.84 -6.64
N ALA A 55 14.30 -1.74 -6.61
CA ALA A 55 15.70 -1.35 -6.64
C ALA A 55 16.05 -0.68 -7.99
N PRO A 56 16.91 0.34 -8.03
CA PRO A 56 17.32 1.01 -9.27
C PRO A 56 18.04 0.10 -10.28
N SER A 57 18.54 -1.05 -9.82
CA SER A 57 19.42 -1.96 -10.56
C SER A 57 18.71 -3.11 -11.27
N ALA A 58 17.38 -3.13 -11.33
CA ALA A 58 16.67 -4.20 -12.02
C ALA A 58 16.77 -4.00 -13.53
N GLU A 59 17.71 -4.73 -14.16
CA GLU A 59 17.66 -5.09 -15.59
C GLU A 59 16.35 -5.81 -15.97
N THR A 60 15.57 -6.20 -14.96
CA THR A 60 14.21 -6.68 -15.08
C THR A 60 13.26 -5.50 -15.32
N LYS A 61 12.51 -5.55 -16.43
CA LYS A 61 11.39 -4.64 -16.75
C LYS A 61 10.20 -4.80 -15.78
N SER A 62 10.44 -5.12 -14.52
CA SER A 62 9.38 -5.33 -13.54
C SER A 62 8.75 -4.00 -13.17
N GLU A 63 7.44 -3.93 -13.35
CA GLU A 63 6.61 -2.79 -12.98
C GLU A 63 6.23 -2.87 -11.50
N ILE A 64 6.11 -1.74 -10.80
CA ILE A 64 5.74 -1.71 -9.37
C ILE A 64 4.33 -2.31 -9.17
N GLU A 65 3.51 -2.21 -10.21
CA GLU A 65 2.18 -2.78 -10.32
C GLU A 65 2.18 -4.31 -10.16
N GLU A 66 3.20 -5.03 -10.64
CA GLU A 66 3.30 -6.48 -10.46
C GLU A 66 3.40 -6.84 -8.96
N ALA A 67 4.29 -6.14 -8.24
CA ALA A 67 4.46 -6.31 -6.80
C ALA A 67 3.20 -5.89 -6.03
N LEU A 68 2.56 -4.80 -6.45
CA LEU A 68 1.32 -4.31 -5.87
C LEU A 68 0.17 -5.32 -6.03
N ILE A 69 -0.08 -5.81 -7.25
CA ILE A 69 -1.16 -6.75 -7.55
C ILE A 69 -1.00 -8.03 -6.74
N ARG A 70 0.24 -8.56 -6.66
CA ARG A 70 0.54 -9.74 -5.83
C ARG A 70 0.16 -9.48 -4.38
N ARG A 71 0.59 -8.34 -3.82
CA ARG A 71 0.35 -8.04 -2.40
C ARG A 71 -1.13 -7.78 -2.09
N ILE A 72 -1.84 -7.05 -2.95
CA ILE A 72 -3.29 -6.82 -2.79
C ILE A 72 -4.07 -8.13 -2.89
N SER A 73 -3.67 -9.05 -3.78
CA SER A 73 -4.28 -10.37 -3.88
C SER A 73 -4.10 -11.19 -2.60
N GLU A 74 -2.92 -11.18 -1.99
CA GLU A 74 -2.66 -11.82 -0.70
C GLU A 74 -3.54 -11.23 0.42
N LEU A 75 -3.58 -9.89 0.51
CA LEU A 75 -4.41 -9.19 1.50
C LEU A 75 -5.90 -9.49 1.31
N HIS A 76 -6.36 -9.57 0.07
CA HIS A 76 -7.73 -9.93 -0.26
C HIS A 76 -8.05 -11.37 0.17
N ASN A 77 -7.17 -12.33 -0.13
CA ASN A 77 -7.35 -13.71 0.28
C ASN A 77 -7.39 -13.84 1.81
N LEU A 78 -6.50 -13.16 2.53
CA LEU A 78 -6.51 -13.13 4.00
C LEU A 78 -7.82 -12.58 4.55
N PHE A 79 -8.35 -11.49 3.94
CA PHE A 79 -9.62 -10.92 4.34
C PHE A 79 -10.79 -11.88 4.08
N VAL A 80 -10.85 -12.51 2.92
CA VAL A 80 -11.91 -13.46 2.55
C VAL A 80 -11.86 -14.71 3.43
N SER A 81 -10.67 -15.29 3.64
CA SER A 81 -10.50 -16.49 4.48
C SER A 81 -10.74 -16.21 5.97
N GLY A 82 -10.46 -15.00 6.45
CA GLY A 82 -10.75 -14.60 7.83
C GLY A 82 -12.23 -14.26 8.09
N ASN A 83 -13.05 -14.14 7.05
CA ASN A 83 -14.49 -13.84 7.12
C ASN A 83 -15.38 -15.07 6.85
N GLN A 84 -14.80 -16.28 6.81
CA GLN A 84 -15.54 -17.56 6.83
C GLN A 84 -15.62 -18.09 8.27
#